data_AF-X1BZZ9-F1
#
_entry.id   AF-X1BZZ9-F1
#
_cell.length_a   1.000
_cell.length_b   1.000
_cell.length_c   1.000
_cell.angle_alpha   90.00
_cell.angle_beta   90.00
_cell.angle_gamma   90.00
#
_symmetry.space_group_name_H-M   'P 1'
#
loop_
_entity.id
_entity.type
_entity.pdbx_description
1 polymer ?
#
loop_
_entity_poly.entity_id
_entity_poly.type
_entity_poly.pdbx_seq_one_letter_code
_entity_poly.pdbx_strand_id
1 'polypeptide(L)'
;AKTDILKKLRHKFEREKKLYFHNHIHTKDVLNAVKRLAELEGISERKLLLLKTAALYHDAGFLKQYENNELIGARIAEETLPRFGYTKKQIETI
;
A
#
# COMPACT_ATOMS: atom_id res chain seq x y z
N ALA A 1 9.47 -4.28 1.43
CA ALA A 1 8.17 -3.71 1.00
C ALA A 1 7.58 -2.76 2.05
N LYS A 2 7.00 -3.24 3.16
CA LYS A 2 6.31 -2.41 4.17
C LYS A 2 7.07 -1.16 4.64
N THR A 3 8.29 -1.33 5.16
CA THR A 3 9.06 -0.20 5.71
C THR A 3 9.46 0.82 4.64
N ASP A 4 9.63 0.38 3.39
CA ASP A 4 10.03 1.24 2.28
C ASP A 4 8.90 2.18 1.87
N ILE A 5 7.71 1.65 1.60
CA ILE A 5 6.57 2.46 1.14
C ILE A 5 6.07 3.41 2.23
N LEU A 6 6.00 2.96 3.49
CA LEU A 6 5.61 3.82 4.61
C LEU A 6 6.58 4.99 4.83
N LYS A 7 7.90 4.79 4.63
CA LYS A 7 8.89 5.87 4.71
C LYS A 7 8.70 6.88 3.58
N LYS A 8 8.49 6.41 2.34
CA LYS A 8 8.25 7.27 1.17
C LYS A 8 7.00 8.14 1.36
N LEU A 9 5.90 7.53 1.78
CA LEU A 9 4.65 8.22 2.06
C LEU A 9 4.83 9.28 3.14
N ARG A 10 5.44 8.91 4.29
CA ARG A 10 5.75 9.86 5.36
C ARG A 10 6.54 11.07 4.87
N HIS A 11 7.64 10.86 4.14
CA HIS A 11 8.49 11.95 3.65
C HIS A 11 7.76 12.88 2.67
N LYS A 12 6.88 12.35 1.83
CA LYS A 12 6.06 13.14 0.90
C LYS A 12 5.05 14.00 1.67
N PHE A 13 4.33 13.38 2.61
CA PHE A 13 3.27 14.05 3.37
C PHE A 13 3.78 15.11 4.35
N GLU A 14 4.95 14.90 4.98
CA GLU A 14 5.58 15.91 5.85
C GLU A 14 5.95 17.20 5.08
N ARG A 15 6.21 17.10 3.78
CA ARG A 15 6.56 18.24 2.92
C ARG A 15 5.34 18.97 2.37
N GLU A 16 4.24 18.27 2.14
CA GLU A 16 3.03 18.81 1.53
C GLU A 16 1.94 18.98 2.61
N LYS A 17 1.92 20.14 3.27
CA LYS A 17 1.02 20.56 4.37
C LYS A 17 -0.49 20.49 4.09
N LYS A 18 -0.93 19.87 2.98
CA LYS A 18 -2.33 19.78 2.54
C LYS A 18 -2.94 18.37 2.70
N LEU A 19 -2.15 17.39 3.14
CA LEU A 19 -2.56 15.98 3.19
C LEU A 19 -2.82 15.54 4.64
N TYR A 20 -3.85 16.13 5.25
CA TYR A 20 -4.20 15.85 6.65
C TYR A 20 -4.82 14.45 6.84
N PHE A 21 -5.55 13.95 5.84
CA PHE A 21 -6.23 12.65 5.90
C PHE A 21 -5.38 11.50 5.31
N HIS A 22 -4.75 11.72 4.16
CA HIS A 22 -3.87 10.73 3.51
C HIS A 22 -2.45 10.86 4.07
N ASN A 23 -2.20 10.19 5.19
CA ASN A 23 -0.89 10.14 5.79
C ASN A 23 -0.48 8.69 6.14
N HIS A 24 0.77 8.50 6.55
CA HIS A 24 1.26 7.16 6.91
C HIS A 24 0.53 6.50 8.10
N ILE A 25 -0.24 7.27 8.88
CA ILE A 25 -1.13 6.75 9.94
C ILE A 25 -2.37 6.14 9.28
N HIS A 26 -2.99 6.81 8.31
CA HIS A 26 -4.11 6.25 7.53
C HIS A 26 -3.75 4.89 6.91
N THR A 27 -2.58 4.79 6.24
CA THR A 27 -2.13 3.52 5.68
C THR A 27 -1.92 2.42 6.74
N LYS A 28 -1.52 2.79 7.96
CA LYS A 28 -1.42 1.83 9.08
C LYS A 28 -2.79 1.39 9.58
N ASP A 29 -3.75 2.30 9.65
CA ASP A 29 -5.11 1.99 10.09
C ASP A 29 -5.80 1.04 9.11
N VAL A 30 -5.68 1.30 7.81
CA VAL A 30 -6.15 0.39 6.74
C VAL A 30 -5.47 -0.98 6.87
N LEU A 31 -4.15 -1.02 7.08
CA LEU A 31 -3.43 -2.28 7.27
C LEU A 31 -3.91 -3.06 8.51
N ASN A 32 -4.23 -2.38 9.61
CA ASN A 32 -4.76 -2.99 10.82
C ASN A 32 -6.17 -3.54 10.61
N ALA A 33 -7.04 -2.78 9.93
CA ALA A 33 -8.38 -3.23 9.56
C ALA A 33 -8.33 -4.48 8.68
N VAL A 34 -7.47 -4.49 7.65
CA VAL A 34 -7.27 -5.66 6.77
C VAL A 34 -6.83 -6.88 7.57
N LYS A 35 -5.88 -6.74 8.50
CA LYS A 35 -5.46 -7.86 9.35
C LYS A 35 -6.62 -8.39 10.19
N ARG A 36 -7.41 -7.51 10.79
CA ARG A 36 -8.52 -7.89 11.67
C ARG A 36 -9.62 -8.62 10.89
N LEU A 37 -10.01 -8.09 9.73
CA LEU A 37 -11.03 -8.72 8.89
C LEU A 37 -10.54 -10.07 8.35
N ALA A 38 -9.29 -10.14 7.89
CA ALA A 38 -8.72 -11.39 7.40
C ALA A 38 -8.66 -12.50 8.48
N GLU A 39 -8.40 -12.14 9.74
CA GLU A 39 -8.47 -13.06 10.87
C GLU A 39 -9.90 -13.58 11.09
N LEU A 40 -10.89 -12.67 11.11
CA LEU A 40 -12.30 -13.03 11.29
C LEU A 40 -12.83 -13.92 10.16
N GLU A 41 -12.37 -13.69 8.94
CA GLU A 41 -12.76 -14.44 7.73
C GLU A 41 -11.93 -15.72 7.52
N GLY A 42 -10.99 -16.05 8.41
CA GLY A 42 -10.15 -17.25 8.28
C GLY A 42 -9.27 -17.25 7.02
N ILE A 43 -8.81 -16.09 6.57
CA ILE A 43 -7.99 -15.94 5.37
C ILE A 43 -6.61 -16.54 5.59
N SER A 44 -6.14 -17.35 4.63
CA SER A 44 -4.82 -17.97 4.70
C SER A 44 -3.68 -16.95 4.66
N GLU A 45 -2.55 -17.29 5.31
CA GLU A 45 -1.34 -16.44 5.36
C GLU A 45 -0.86 -15.96 3.98
N ARG A 46 -0.97 -16.83 2.96
CA ARG A 46 -0.59 -16.47 1.58
C ARG A 46 -1.48 -15.36 1.01
N LYS A 47 -2.80 -15.40 1.25
CA LYS A 47 -3.74 -14.37 0.81
C LYS A 47 -3.62 -13.11 1.68
N LEU A 48 -3.41 -13.28 2.98
CA LEU A 48 -3.18 -12.19 3.92
C LEU A 48 -1.94 -11.36 3.53
N LEU A 49 -0.88 -12.00 3.04
CA LEU A 49 0.29 -11.29 2.52
C LEU A 49 -0.08 -10.34 1.37
N LEU A 50 -0.88 -10.80 0.41
CA LEU A 50 -1.30 -9.98 -0.74
C LEU A 50 -2.20 -8.82 -0.30
N LEU A 51 -3.19 -9.09 0.57
CA LEU A 51 -4.08 -8.06 1.11
C LEU A 51 -3.31 -6.97 1.88
N LYS A 52 -2.34 -7.38 2.72
CA LYS A 52 -1.48 -6.44 3.44
C LYS A 52 -0.64 -5.60 2.49
N THR A 53 -0.20 -6.18 1.38
CA THR A 53 0.58 -5.46 0.37
C THR A 53 -0.29 -4.49 -0.43
N ALA A 54 -1.50 -4.88 -0.85
CA ALA A 54 -2.47 -3.96 -1.46
C ALA A 54 -2.79 -2.79 -0.54
N ALA A 55 -3.07 -3.05 0.74
CA ALA A 55 -3.30 -2.01 1.76
C ALA A 55 -2.10 -1.05 1.91
N LEU A 56 -0.87 -1.53 1.72
CA LEU A 56 0.33 -0.68 1.82
C LEU A 56 0.55 0.20 0.58
N TYR A 57 0.05 -0.22 -0.58
CA TYR A 57 0.26 0.46 -1.85
C TYR A 57 -0.97 1.23 -2.37
N HIS A 58 -2.14 1.10 -1.73
CA HIS A 58 -3.38 1.76 -2.20
C HIS A 58 -3.21 3.28 -2.42
N ASP A 59 -2.47 3.94 -1.52
CA ASP A 59 -2.19 5.38 -1.56
C ASP A 59 -0.82 5.72 -2.19
N ALA A 60 -0.13 4.76 -2.81
CA ALA A 60 1.19 4.99 -3.39
C ALA A 60 1.18 6.04 -4.51
N GLY A 61 0.04 6.24 -5.18
CA GLY A 61 -0.15 7.26 -6.21
C GLY A 61 0.12 8.68 -5.74
N PHE A 62 -0.21 8.97 -4.47
CA PHE A 62 0.03 10.29 -3.84
C PHE A 62 1.50 10.69 -3.79
N LEU A 63 2.44 9.75 -3.97
CA LEU A 63 3.86 10.07 -4.13
C LEU A 63 4.14 10.94 -5.36
N LYS A 64 3.29 10.87 -6.39
CA LYS A 64 3.45 11.56 -7.66
C LYS A 64 2.38 12.61 -7.90
N GLN A 65 1.12 12.29 -7.69
CA GLN A 65 0.00 13.20 -7.96
C GLN A 65 -1.15 12.99 -6.99
N TYR A 66 -1.95 14.02 -6.79
CA TYR A 66 -3.11 13.96 -5.90
C TYR A 66 -4.35 13.40 -6.61
N GLU A 67 -4.68 13.93 -7.78
CA GLU A 67 -5.86 13.51 -8.56
C GLU A 67 -5.54 12.31 -9.46
N ASN A 68 -6.52 11.42 -9.66
CA ASN A 68 -6.41 10.23 -10.54
C ASN A 68 -5.15 9.40 -10.27
N ASN A 69 -4.81 9.21 -8.99
CA ASN A 69 -3.54 8.66 -8.56
C ASN A 69 -3.54 7.11 -8.51
N GLU A 70 -4.70 6.48 -8.68
CA GLU A 70 -4.92 5.05 -8.48
C GLU A 70 -4.08 4.21 -9.47
N LEU A 71 -4.12 4.55 -10.75
CA LEU A 71 -3.31 3.89 -11.78
C LEU A 71 -1.82 4.08 -11.55
N ILE A 72 -1.42 5.22 -10.97
CA ILE A 72 -0.03 5.47 -10.62
C ILE A 72 0.38 4.61 -9.42
N GLY A 73 -0.49 4.46 -8.42
CA GLY A 73 -0.26 3.59 -7.27
C GLY A 73 -0.05 2.13 -7.70
N ALA A 74 -0.91 1.62 -8.58
CA ALA A 74 -0.79 0.28 -9.15
C ALA A 74 0.54 0.11 -9.92
N ARG A 75 0.90 1.08 -10.77
CA ARG A 75 2.18 1.06 -11.49
C ARG A 75 3.39 1.09 -10.55
N ILE A 76 3.35 1.88 -9.49
CA ILE A 76 4.41 1.91 -8.47
C ILE A 76 4.54 0.54 -7.79
N ALA A 77 3.42 -0.15 -7.52
CA ALA A 77 3.45 -1.51 -6.99
C ALA A 77 4.09 -2.48 -7.99
N GLU A 78 3.69 -2.43 -9.26
CA GLU A 78 4.25 -3.26 -10.34
C GLU A 78 5.76 -3.08 -10.52
N GLU A 79 6.24 -1.84 -10.46
CA GLU A 79 7.67 -1.51 -10.59
C GLU A 79 8.49 -1.91 -9.34
N THR A 80 7.86 -1.91 -8.16
CA THR A 80 8.57 -2.06 -6.87
C THR A 80 8.57 -3.49 -6.33
N LEU A 81 7.45 -4.19 -6.42
CA LEU A 81 7.23 -5.50 -5.79
C LEU A 81 8.10 -6.65 -6.34
N PRO A 82 8.51 -6.69 -7.62
CA PRO A 82 9.44 -7.72 -8.11
C PRO A 82 10.75 -7.77 -7.31
N ARG A 83 11.24 -6.62 -6.85
CA ARG A 83 12.46 -6.51 -6.02
C ARG A 83 12.32 -7.16 -4.64
N PHE A 84 11.09 -7.46 -4.23
CA PHE A 84 10.77 -8.13 -2.97
C PHE A 84 10.32 -9.58 -3.18
N GLY A 85 10.52 -10.14 -4.38
CA GLY A 85 10.23 -11.55 -4.69
C GLY A 85 8.77 -11.83 -5.03
N TYR A 86 7.96 -10.81 -5.31
CA TYR A 86 6.59 -11.02 -5.78
C TYR A 86 6.59 -11.49 -7.23
N THR A 87 5.82 -12.53 -7.51
CA THR A 87 5.57 -13.01 -8.87
C THR A 87 4.61 -12.09 -9.61
N LYS A 88 4.64 -12.12 -10.95
CA LYS A 88 3.70 -11.36 -11.79
C LYS A 88 2.23 -11.60 -11.39
N LYS A 89 1.86 -12.87 -11.18
CA LYS A 89 0.50 -13.24 -10.75
C LYS A 89 0.11 -12.63 -9.39
N GLN A 90 1.06 -12.55 -8.45
CA GLN A 90 0.79 -11.91 -7.16
C GLN A 90 0.62 -10.40 -7.30
N ILE A 91 1.41 -9.77 -8.18
CA ILE A 91 1.32 -8.34 -8.47
C ILE A 91 -0.01 -8.02 -9.16
N GLU A 92 -0.45 -8.82 -10.13
CA GLU A 92 -1.77 -8.68 -10.78
C GLU A 92 -2.95 -8.84 -9.81
N THR A 93 -2.74 -9.52 -8.68
CA THR A 93 -3.76 -9.70 -7.63
C THR A 93 -3.80 -8.53 -6.64
N ILE A 94 -2.73 -7.72 -6.57
CA ILE A 94 -2.55 -6.61 -5.62
C ILE A 94 -3.08 -5.32 -6.24
#